data_AF-A0A239E9U7-F1
#
_entry.id   AF-A0A239E9U7-F1
#
_cell.length_a   1.000
_cell.length_b   1.000
_cell.length_c   1.000
_cell.angle_alpha   90.00
_cell.angle_beta   90.00
_cell.angle_gamma   90.00
#
_symmetry.space_group_name_H-M   'P 1'
#
loop_
_entity.id
_entity.type
_entity.pdbx_description
1 polymer ?
#
loop_
_entity_poly.entity_id
_entity_poly.type
_entity_poly.pdbx_seq_one_letter_code
_entity_poly.pdbx_strand_id
1 'polypeptide(L)' 'MLGPHWFLRMKRWVQHPPSGRRVALVLGVIAACLLIVTLERLGYWPEWMTADRVGRMPGRGGF' A
#
# COMPACT_ATOMS: atom_id res chain seq x y z
N MET A 1 -1.60 20.37 -9.81
CA MET A 1 -0.70 21.46 -9.40
C MET A 1 -0.33 21.22 -7.94
N LEU A 2 0.91 20.80 -7.64
CA LEU A 2 1.39 20.62 -6.27
C LEU A 2 1.45 21.99 -5.58
N GLY A 3 0.43 22.32 -4.79
CA GLY A 3 0.37 23.60 -4.08
C GLY A 3 1.38 23.68 -2.93
N PRO A 4 1.76 24.89 -2.49
CA PRO A 4 2.70 25.13 -1.37
C PRO A 4 2.37 24.35 -0.09
N HIS A 5 1.09 24.03 0.10
CA HIS A 5 0.57 23.21 1.17
C HIS A 5 1.27 21.83 1.29
N TRP A 6 1.68 21.21 0.18
CA TRP A 6 2.41 19.94 0.21
C TRP A 6 3.82 20.07 0.78
N PHE A 7 4.55 21.13 0.39
CA PHE A 7 5.89 21.42 0.91
C PHE A 7 5.86 21.74 2.40
N LEU A 8 4.87 22.53 2.84
CA LEU A 8 4.68 22.84 4.26
C LEU A 8 4.41 21.57 5.09
N ARG A 9 3.66 20.61 4.54
CA ARG A 9 3.41 19.32 5.19
C ARG A 9 4.67 18.46 5.30
N MET A 10 5.51 18.42 4.26
CA MET A 10 6.79 17.72 4.29
C MET A 10 7.77 18.33 5.31
N LYS A 11 7.87 19.67 5.33
CA LYS A 11 8.68 20.37 6.34
C LYS A 11 8.23 20.04 7.77
N ARG A 12 6.91 19.97 8.00
CA ARG A 12 6.35 19.63 9.32
C ARG A 12 6.67 18.20 9.75
N TRP A 13 6.74 17.24 8.81
CA TRP A 13 7.18 15.87 9.11
C TRP A 13 8.64 15.79 9.55
N VAL A 14 9.52 16.63 8.99
CA VAL A 14 10.93 16.69 9.40
C VAL A 14 11.07 17.33 10.78
N GLN A 15 10.32 18.41 11.04
CA GLN A 15 10.40 19.15 12.31
C GLN A 15 9.69 18.45 13.47
N HIS A 16 8.51 17.88 13.23
CA HIS A 16 7.71 17.15 14.20
C HIS A 16 7.29 15.81 13.58
N PRO A 17 8.17 14.81 13.63
CA PRO A 17 7.86 13.52 13.04
C PRO A 17 6.62 12.92 13.69
N PRO A 18 5.70 12.33 12.91
CA PRO A 18 4.62 11.52 13.47
C PRO A 18 5.23 10.40 14.31
N SER A 19 4.51 9.94 15.34
CA SER A 19 5.02 8.97 16.31
C SER A 19 5.76 7.81 15.63
N GLY A 20 7.01 7.56 16.02
CA GLY A 20 7.88 6.57 15.36
C GLY A 20 7.25 5.18 15.27
N ARG A 21 6.38 4.83 16.21
CA ARG A 21 5.59 3.59 16.22
C ARG A 21 4.65 3.47 15.00
N ARG A 22 4.03 4.58 14.57
CA ARG A 22 3.15 4.61 13.40
C ARG A 22 3.96 4.50 12.10
N VAL A 23 5.13 5.14 12.04
CA VAL A 23 6.04 5.03 10.89
C VAL A 23 6.57 3.61 10.75
N ALA A 24 7.02 3.00 11.85
CA ALA A 24 7.50 1.62 11.87
C ALA A 24 6.40 0.62 11.45
N LEU A 25 5.16 0.83 11.88
CA LEU A 25 4.01 0.01 11.45
C LEU A 25 3.82 0.10 9.93
N VAL A 26 3.78 1.32 9.38
CA VAL A 26 3.59 1.50 7.93
C VAL A 26 4.77 0.92 7.13
N LEU A 27 6.01 1.14 7.58
CA LEU A 27 7.18 0.55 6.94
C LEU A 27 7.16 -0.98 7.01
N GLY A 28 6.75 -1.58 8.13
CA GLY A 28 6.57 -3.02 8.26
C GLY A 28 5.52 -3.58 7.31
N VAL A 29 4.37 -2.90 7.17
CA VAL A 29 3.32 -3.27 6.20
C VAL A 29 3.83 -3.19 4.76
N ILE A 30 4.54 -2.11 4.40
CA ILE A 30 5.13 -1.95 3.07
C ILE A 30 6.13 -3.08 2.79
N ALA A 31 7.01 -3.38 3.76
CA ALA A 31 7.98 -4.46 3.64
C ALA A 31 7.28 -5.82 3.44
N ALA A 32 6.21 -6.10 4.17
CA ALA A 32 5.41 -7.31 4.00
C ALA A 32 4.77 -7.40 2.60
N CYS A 33 4.16 -6.31 2.11
CA CYS A 33 3.61 -6.26 0.75
C CYS A 33 4.69 -6.50 -0.32
N LEU A 34 5.86 -5.88 -0.18
CA LEU A 34 6.98 -6.08 -1.12
C LEU A 34 7.49 -7.53 -1.11
N LEU A 35 7.58 -8.14 0.08
CA LEU A 35 7.92 -9.55 0.24
C LEU A 35 6.95 -10.44 -0.52
N ILE A 36 5.64 -10.24 -0.31
CA ILE A 36 4.58 -10.99 -0.98
C ILE A 36 4.70 -10.87 -2.50
N VAL A 37 4.80 -9.64 -3.02
CA VAL A 37 4.91 -9.40 -4.47
C VAL A 37 6.18 -10.00 -5.06
N THR A 38 7.29 -9.95 -4.31
CA THR A 38 8.56 -10.53 -4.76
C THR A 38 8.47 -12.05 -4.82
N LEU A 39 7.87 -12.68 -3.81
CA LEU A 39 7.62 -14.13 -3.79
C LEU A 39 6.67 -14.57 -4.92
N GLU A 40 5.62 -13.79 -5.21
CA GLU A 40 4.70 -14.01 -6.33
C GLU A 40 5.44 -13.94 -7.68
N ARG A 41 6.27 -12.90 -7.88
CA ARG A 41 7.07 -12.73 -9.10
C ARG A 41 8.13 -13.81 -9.31
N LEU A 42 8.67 -14.36 -8.24
CA LEU A 42 9.65 -15.45 -8.29
C LEU A 42 9.00 -16.82 -8.54
N GLY A 43 7.66 -16.89 -8.62
CA GLY A 43 6.95 -18.15 -8.91
C GLY A 43 6.99 -19.15 -7.75
N TYR A 44 7.36 -18.72 -6.54
CA TYR A 44 7.35 -19.57 -5.33
C TYR A 44 5.96 -19.76 -4.74
N TRP A 45 4.92 -19.20 -5.37
CA TRP A 45 3.57 -19.17 -4.83
C TRP A 45 2.88 -20.53 -5.02
N PRO A 46 2.48 -21.22 -3.95
CA PRO A 46 1.81 -22.50 -4.07
C PRO A 46 0.32 -22.32 -4.40
N GLU A 47 -0.28 -23.31 -5.05
CA GLU A 47 -1.64 -23.27 -5.62
C GLU A 47 -2.73 -22.86 -4.62
N TRP A 48 -2.54 -23.18 -3.33
CA TRP A 48 -3.46 -22.83 -2.25
C TRP A 48 -3.41 -21.37 -1.80
N MET A 49 -2.38 -20.65 -2.21
CA MET A 49 -2.11 -19.28 -1.78
C MET A 49 -2.48 -18.27 -2.89
N THR A 50 -2.74 -18.74 -4.11
CA THR A 50 -3.18 -17.92 -5.25
C THR A 50 -4.50 -17.23 -4.93
N ALA A 51 -4.49 -15.89 -4.96
CA ALA A 51 -5.70 -15.12 -4.74
C ALA A 51 -6.63 -15.26 -5.95
N ASP A 52 -7.82 -15.82 -5.74
CA ASP A 52 -8.87 -15.83 -6.75
C ASP A 52 -9.32 -14.38 -7.01
N ARG A 53 -9.10 -13.90 -8.23
CA ARG A 53 -9.57 -12.56 -8.60
C ARG A 53 -11.08 -12.62 -8.71
N VAL A 54 -11.77 -12.27 -7.63
CA VAL A 54 -13.21 -11.98 -7.66
C VAL A 54 -13.42 -10.88 -8.69
N GLY A 55 -13.83 -11.29 -9.89
CA GLY A 55 -14.10 -10.38 -10.99
C GLY A 55 -15.06 -9.31 -10.50
N ARG A 56 -14.75 -8.03 -10.78
CA ARG A 56 -15.71 -6.96 -10.52
C ARG A 56 -17.04 -7.41 -11.13
N MET A 57 -18.04 -7.65 -10.29
CA MET A 57 -19.40 -7.71 -10.78
C MET A 57 -19.62 -6.43 -11.58
N PRO A 58 -20.01 -6.52 -12.87
CA PRO A 58 -20.44 -5.35 -13.60
C PRO A 58 -21.58 -4.75 -12.77
N GLY A 59 -21.34 -3.55 -12.24
CA GLY A 59 -22.36 -2.82 -11.51
C GLY A 59 -23.59 -2.80 -12.40
N ARG A 60 -24.70 -3.31 -11.88
CA ARG A 60 -26.00 -3.34 -12.53
C ARG A 60 -26.39 -1.89 -12.84
N GLY A 61 -25.99 -1.41 -14.01
CA GLY A 61 -26.58 -0.23 -14.64
C GLY A 61 -28.01 -0.60 -15.00
N GLY A 62 -28.93 -0.30 -14.10
CA GLY A 62 -30.36 -0.38 -14.33
C GLY A 62 -30.94 0.97 -13.94
N PHE A 63 -31.32 1.73 -14.98
CA PHE A 63 -32.19 2.91 -15.05
C PHE A 63 -32.55 3.62 -13.75
#